data_AF-A0A965K481-F1
#
_entry.id   AF-A0A965K481-F1
#
_cell.length_a   1.000
_cell.length_b   1.000
_cell.length_c   1.000
_cell.angle_alpha   90.00
_cell.angle_beta   90.00
_cell.angle_gamma   90.00
#
_symmetry.space_group_name_H-M   'P 1'
#
loop_
_entity.id
_entity.type
_entity.pdbx_description
1 polymer ?
#
loop_
_entity_poly.entity_id
_entity_poly.type
_entity_poly.pdbx_seq_one_letter_code
_entity_poly.pdbx_strand_id
1 'polypeptide(L)'
;MTSEETAHHLLSGEIEVVGRINASSNQALLVQVHYEGCSIEACFKTELGERPLWDFPDGLWRREVAAFELSRIMNLDLVPETVGRTESAFGPGSLQRWVTATDDHYFTLREDSRLETWFTELACWDFIANNTDRKSGHVLFDGTRCWAIDQGLCFGEEDKLRTV
;
A
#
# COMPACT_ATOMS: atom_id res chain seq x y z
N MET A 1 -12.58 -12.39 -6.03
CA MET A 1 -13.16 -11.06 -5.78
C MET A 1 -12.54 -10.09 -6.76
N THR A 2 -13.31 -9.17 -7.30
CA THR A 2 -12.80 -8.03 -8.07
C THR A 2 -12.08 -7.05 -7.13
N SER A 3 -11.36 -6.08 -7.72
CA SER A 3 -10.75 -4.98 -6.95
C SER A 3 -11.80 -4.18 -6.18
N GLU A 4 -12.94 -3.90 -6.82
CA GLU A 4 -14.05 -3.16 -6.18
C GLU A 4 -14.73 -3.95 -5.05
N GLU A 5 -14.97 -5.25 -5.26
CA GLU A 5 -15.48 -6.13 -4.19
C GLU A 5 -14.52 -6.18 -3.00
N THR A 6 -13.22 -6.23 -3.27
CA THR A 6 -12.18 -6.22 -2.23
C THR A 6 -12.15 -4.89 -1.47
N ALA A 7 -12.15 -3.76 -2.18
CA ALA A 7 -12.21 -2.45 -1.55
C ALA A 7 -13.48 -2.29 -0.70
N HIS A 8 -14.64 -2.73 -1.21
CA HIS A 8 -15.90 -2.70 -0.47
C HIS A 8 -15.86 -3.58 0.79
N HIS A 9 -15.28 -4.79 0.69
CA HIS A 9 -15.06 -5.67 1.84
C HIS A 9 -14.18 -5.01 2.89
N LEU A 10 -13.03 -4.44 2.49
CA LEU A 10 -12.15 -3.69 3.38
C LEU A 10 -12.87 -2.49 4.01
N LEU A 11 -13.80 -1.87 3.28
CA LEU A 11 -14.61 -0.71 3.69
C LEU A 11 -15.91 -1.08 4.42
N SER A 12 -16.30 -2.35 4.53
CA SER A 12 -17.54 -2.71 5.24
C SER A 12 -17.35 -3.74 6.34
N GLY A 13 -16.25 -4.49 6.32
CA GLY A 13 -16.00 -5.56 7.28
C GLY A 13 -15.51 -5.09 8.64
N GLU A 14 -15.74 -5.94 9.63
CA GLU A 14 -15.24 -5.83 11.00
C GLU A 14 -13.74 -6.18 11.04
N ILE A 15 -12.96 -5.41 11.80
CA ILE A 15 -11.50 -5.56 11.87
C ILE A 15 -11.13 -6.37 13.11
N GLU A 16 -10.49 -7.51 12.91
CA GLU A 16 -9.85 -8.32 13.95
C GLU A 16 -8.32 -8.17 13.85
N VAL A 17 -7.66 -7.80 14.95
CA VAL A 17 -6.19 -7.69 14.97
C VAL A 17 -5.56 -9.06 15.18
N VAL A 18 -4.76 -9.51 14.22
CA VAL A 18 -4.01 -10.76 14.28
C VAL A 18 -2.64 -10.54 14.94
N GLY A 19 -1.97 -9.43 14.62
CA GLY A 19 -0.65 -9.14 15.16
C GLY A 19 -0.04 -7.84 14.67
N ARG A 20 1.23 -7.63 15.03
CA ARG A 20 2.02 -6.45 14.62
C ARG A 20 3.06 -6.83 13.58
N ILE A 21 3.24 -5.96 12.58
CA ILE A 21 4.31 -6.09 11.58
C ILE A 21 5.59 -5.46 12.15
N ASN A 22 6.62 -6.28 12.38
CA ASN A 22 7.84 -5.85 13.07
C ASN A 22 8.79 -5.02 12.19
N ALA A 23 8.74 -5.16 10.87
CA ALA A 23 9.65 -4.51 9.94
C ALA A 23 9.23 -3.08 9.54
N SER A 24 8.21 -2.49 10.19
CA SER A 24 7.66 -1.18 9.85
C SER A 24 8.20 -0.08 10.77
N SER A 25 8.58 1.06 10.21
CA SER A 25 9.02 2.26 10.95
C SER A 25 7.87 2.91 11.72
N ASN A 26 6.69 2.98 11.11
CA ASN A 26 5.43 3.32 11.76
C ASN A 26 4.75 2.07 12.32
N GLN A 27 3.78 2.22 13.21
CA GLN A 27 2.98 1.06 13.63
C GLN A 27 2.12 0.57 12.46
N ALA A 28 2.30 -0.70 12.12
CA ALA A 28 1.46 -1.41 11.16
C ALA A 28 0.98 -2.72 11.79
N LEU A 29 -0.31 -3.01 11.63
CA LEU A 29 -0.95 -4.20 12.17
C LEU A 29 -1.34 -5.14 11.02
N LEU A 30 -1.13 -6.44 11.24
CA LEU A 30 -1.78 -7.46 10.43
C LEU A 30 -3.18 -7.68 11.01
N VAL A 31 -4.20 -7.56 10.17
CA VAL A 31 -5.59 -7.72 10.56
C VAL A 31 -6.31 -8.69 9.63
N GLN A 32 -7.37 -9.30 10.14
CA GLN A 32 -8.41 -9.94 9.34
C GLN A 32 -9.62 -9.04 9.29
N VAL A 33 -10.16 -8.85 8.09
CA VAL A 33 -11.40 -8.09 7.87
C VAL A 33 -12.51 -9.07 7.52
N HIS A 34 -13.53 -9.15 8.35
CA HIS A 34 -14.64 -10.08 8.23
C HIS A 34 -15.87 -9.37 7.66
N TYR A 35 -16.39 -9.85 6.54
CA TYR A 35 -17.59 -9.30 5.90
C TYR A 35 -18.36 -10.41 5.18
N GLU A 36 -19.67 -10.49 5.42
CA GLU A 36 -20.60 -11.47 4.79
C GLU A 36 -20.10 -12.93 4.79
N GLY A 37 -19.45 -13.35 5.88
CA GLY A 37 -18.93 -14.73 6.03
C GLY A 37 -17.61 -15.01 5.31
N CYS A 38 -17.01 -13.99 4.69
CA CYS A 38 -15.68 -14.03 4.10
C CYS A 38 -14.69 -13.25 4.98
N SER A 39 -13.42 -13.69 4.98
CA SER A 39 -12.33 -13.04 5.71
C SER A 39 -11.18 -12.76 4.75
N ILE A 40 -10.68 -11.53 4.76
CA ILE A 40 -9.48 -11.13 3.99
C ILE A 40 -8.44 -10.54 4.92
N GLU A 41 -7.17 -10.84 4.67
CA GLU A 41 -6.06 -10.25 5.40
C GLU A 41 -5.74 -8.85 4.87
N ALA A 42 -5.37 -7.95 5.77
CA ALA A 42 -4.99 -6.59 5.44
C ALA A 42 -3.87 -6.07 6.37
N CYS A 43 -3.12 -5.10 5.86
CA CYS A 43 -2.23 -4.25 6.64
C CYS A 43 -3.01 -3.00 7.06
N PHE A 44 -3.11 -2.77 8.37
CA PHE A 44 -3.72 -1.57 8.93
C PHE A 44 -2.65 -0.61 9.45
N LYS A 45 -2.55 0.58 8.84
CA LYS A 45 -1.71 1.69 9.31
C LYS A 45 -2.61 2.75 9.94
N THR A 46 -2.58 2.87 11.26
CA THR A 46 -3.40 3.84 12.00
C THR A 46 -2.71 5.20 12.08
N GLU A 47 -3.49 6.28 12.12
CA GLU A 47 -2.98 7.65 12.30
C GLU A 47 -2.26 7.80 13.64
N LEU A 48 -2.79 7.20 14.71
CA LEU A 48 -2.14 7.16 16.03
C LEU A 48 -0.81 6.38 16.03
N GLY A 49 -0.62 5.51 15.04
CA GLY A 49 0.58 4.71 14.86
C GLY A 49 1.69 5.42 14.09
N GLU A 50 1.41 6.61 13.56
CA GLU A 50 2.36 7.40 12.78
C GLU A 50 3.42 8.04 13.69
N ARG A 51 4.65 8.06 13.19
CA ARG A 51 5.72 8.86 13.74
C ARG A 51 5.78 10.17 12.95
N PRO A 52 5.77 11.33 13.64
CA PRO A 52 5.91 12.61 12.97
C PRO A 52 7.20 12.66 12.13
N LEU A 53 7.07 13.22 10.93
CA LEU A 53 8.19 13.52 10.04
C LEU A 53 8.33 15.04 9.94
N TRP A 54 9.56 15.53 9.80
CA TRP A 54 9.81 16.96 9.75
C TRP A 54 9.38 17.59 8.42
N ASP A 55 9.34 16.80 7.34
CA ASP A 55 9.07 17.22 5.97
C ASP A 55 7.75 16.68 5.39
N PHE A 56 6.94 16.01 6.21
CA PHE A 56 5.59 15.59 5.83
C PHE A 56 4.58 16.00 6.91
N PRO A 57 3.40 16.52 6.53
CA PRO A 57 2.30 16.69 7.48
C PRO A 57 1.81 15.32 7.99
N ASP A 58 1.23 15.33 9.18
CA ASP A 58 0.56 14.16 9.78
C ASP A 58 -0.54 13.59 8.88
N GLY A 59 -0.97 12.36 9.16
CA GLY A 59 -2.00 11.66 8.39
C GLY A 59 -1.43 10.99 7.14
N LEU A 60 -0.24 10.38 7.24
CA LEU A 60 0.41 9.61 6.18
C LEU A 60 -0.51 8.50 5.62
N TRP A 61 -1.40 7.94 6.43
CA TRP A 61 -2.40 6.96 5.98
C TRP A 61 -3.26 7.48 4.82
N ARG A 62 -3.54 8.79 4.74
CA ARG A 62 -4.31 9.38 3.64
C ARG A 62 -3.56 9.30 2.31
N ARG A 63 -2.22 9.36 2.36
CA ARG A 63 -1.34 9.26 1.19
C ARG A 63 -1.33 7.84 0.63
N GLU A 64 -1.41 6.82 1.50
CA GLU A 64 -1.60 5.43 1.08
C GLU A 64 -2.90 5.25 0.27
N VAL A 65 -4.00 5.83 0.76
CA VAL A 65 -5.30 5.78 0.06
C VAL A 65 -5.25 6.56 -1.26
N ALA A 66 -4.70 7.78 -1.24
CA ALA A 66 -4.56 8.60 -2.45
C ALA A 66 -3.68 7.92 -3.51
N ALA A 67 -2.65 7.19 -3.10
CA ALA A 67 -1.79 6.44 -4.00
C ALA A 67 -2.53 5.29 -4.70
N PHE A 68 -3.34 4.54 -3.97
CA PHE A 68 -4.20 3.52 -4.56
C PHE A 68 -5.18 4.13 -5.57
N GLU A 69 -5.89 5.20 -5.19
CA GLU A 69 -6.85 5.86 -6.08
C GLU A 69 -6.18 6.41 -7.34
N LEU A 70 -4.99 7.01 -7.23
CA LEU A 70 -4.23 7.48 -8.39
C LEU A 70 -3.88 6.31 -9.32
N SER A 71 -3.36 5.20 -8.76
CA SER A 71 -3.00 4.01 -9.54
C SER A 71 -4.20 3.43 -10.30
N ARG A 72 -5.36 3.39 -9.64
CA ARG A 72 -6.64 2.94 -10.23
C ARG A 72 -7.12 3.89 -11.33
N ILE A 73 -7.13 5.20 -11.09
CA ILE A 73 -7.56 6.21 -12.09
C ILE A 73 -6.70 6.16 -13.35
N MET A 74 -5.41 5.87 -13.19
CA MET A 74 -4.48 5.70 -14.31
C MET A 74 -4.61 4.33 -15.01
N ASN A 75 -5.44 3.41 -14.48
CA ASN A 75 -5.59 2.03 -14.95
C ASN A 75 -4.26 1.25 -14.97
N LEU A 76 -3.38 1.51 -14.00
CA LEU A 76 -2.11 0.79 -13.86
C LEU A 76 -2.18 -0.35 -12.86
N ASP A 77 -3.15 -0.31 -11.93
CA ASP A 77 -3.39 -1.32 -10.90
C ASP A 77 -2.13 -1.74 -10.12
N LEU A 78 -1.22 -0.80 -9.85
CA LEU A 78 0.09 -1.07 -9.23
C LEU A 78 -0.02 -1.30 -7.72
N VAL A 79 -0.87 -0.52 -7.05
CA VAL A 79 -1.02 -0.52 -5.60
C VAL A 79 -2.17 -1.47 -5.22
N PRO A 80 -2.00 -2.37 -4.24
CA PRO A 80 -3.09 -3.20 -3.75
C PRO A 80 -4.25 -2.35 -3.21
N GLU A 81 -5.45 -2.92 -3.21
CA GLU A 81 -6.66 -2.25 -2.74
C GLU A 81 -6.45 -1.64 -1.38
N THR A 82 -6.58 -0.31 -1.29
CA THR A 82 -6.31 0.46 -0.09
C THR A 82 -7.44 1.42 0.19
N VAL A 83 -8.10 1.27 1.34
CA VAL A 83 -9.24 2.11 1.74
C VAL A 83 -8.96 2.89 3.01
N GLY A 84 -9.57 4.06 3.13
CA GLY A 84 -9.57 4.86 4.34
C GLY A 84 -10.67 4.45 5.31
N ARG A 85 -10.30 4.20 6.56
CA ARG A 85 -11.22 3.94 7.68
C ARG A 85 -11.15 5.12 8.63
N THR A 86 -12.18 5.96 8.68
CA THR A 86 -12.23 7.07 9.66
C THR A 86 -12.87 6.65 10.97
N GLU A 87 -13.81 5.70 10.92
CA GLU A 87 -14.53 5.17 12.08
C GLU A 87 -14.09 3.73 12.32
N SER A 88 -13.14 3.53 13.23
CA SER A 88 -12.69 2.21 13.67
C SER A 88 -12.37 2.23 15.17
N ALA A 89 -12.35 1.05 15.80
CA ALA A 89 -11.99 0.91 17.22
C ALA A 89 -10.55 1.36 17.52
N PHE A 90 -9.70 1.52 16.50
CA PHE A 90 -8.30 1.88 16.61
C PHE A 90 -8.01 3.31 16.12
N GLY A 91 -9.05 4.09 15.82
CA GLY A 91 -8.94 5.42 15.22
C GLY A 91 -8.86 5.39 13.69
N PRO A 92 -8.65 6.56 13.06
CA PRO A 92 -8.54 6.65 11.62
C PRO A 92 -7.27 5.97 11.08
N GLY A 93 -7.31 5.47 9.85
CA GLY A 93 -6.15 4.86 9.19
C GLY A 93 -6.45 4.26 7.83
N SER A 94 -5.43 3.67 7.20
CA SER A 94 -5.55 2.99 5.91
C SER A 94 -5.48 1.48 6.05
N LEU A 95 -6.43 0.78 5.41
CA LEU A 95 -6.44 -0.67 5.26
C LEU A 95 -6.03 -1.04 3.85
N GLN A 96 -4.88 -1.67 3.69
CA GLN A 96 -4.40 -2.20 2.41
C GLN A 96 -4.55 -3.72 2.40
N ARG A 97 -5.14 -4.30 1.35
CA ARG A 97 -5.22 -5.76 1.20
C ARG A 97 -3.82 -6.36 1.31
N TRP A 98 -3.71 -7.45 2.07
CA TRP A 98 -2.47 -8.20 2.17
C TRP A 98 -2.14 -8.91 0.85
N VAL A 99 -0.88 -8.82 0.43
CA VAL A 99 -0.35 -9.53 -0.73
C VAL A 99 0.54 -10.66 -0.22
N THR A 100 0.14 -11.90 -0.48
CA THR A 100 1.00 -13.06 -0.26
C THR A 100 2.10 -13.06 -1.32
N ALA A 101 3.27 -12.55 -0.94
CA ALA A 101 4.42 -12.44 -1.83
C ALA A 101 5.39 -13.61 -1.66
N THR A 102 6.15 -13.87 -2.72
CA THR A 102 7.40 -14.64 -2.67
C THR A 102 8.51 -13.82 -1.99
N ASP A 103 9.69 -14.41 -1.80
CA ASP A 103 10.87 -13.70 -1.28
C ASP A 103 11.53 -12.76 -2.31
N ASP A 104 10.97 -12.65 -3.52
CA ASP A 104 11.47 -11.77 -4.57
C ASP A 104 11.22 -10.29 -4.25
N HIS A 105 12.12 -9.46 -4.77
CA HIS A 105 12.07 -8.00 -4.64
C HIS A 105 12.68 -7.36 -5.89
N TYR A 106 12.65 -6.04 -6.02
CA TYR A 106 13.17 -5.34 -7.21
C TYR A 106 14.51 -5.88 -7.76
N PHE A 107 15.55 -6.09 -6.94
CA PHE A 107 16.85 -6.55 -7.46
C PHE A 107 16.86 -7.98 -8.01
N THR A 108 15.96 -8.87 -7.60
CA THR A 108 15.84 -10.21 -8.19
C THR A 108 14.97 -10.18 -9.45
N LEU A 109 14.06 -9.22 -9.55
CA LEU A 109 13.05 -9.13 -10.60
C LEU A 109 13.44 -8.20 -11.76
N ARG A 110 14.31 -7.21 -11.56
CA ARG A 110 14.57 -6.13 -12.53
C ARG A 110 15.14 -6.59 -13.88
N GLU A 111 15.71 -7.79 -13.93
CA GLU A 111 16.26 -8.38 -15.17
C GLU A 111 15.25 -9.30 -15.88
N ASP A 112 14.06 -9.50 -15.31
CA ASP A 112 12.98 -10.24 -15.94
C ASP A 112 12.26 -9.37 -16.96
N SER A 113 12.51 -9.63 -18.25
CA SER A 113 11.90 -8.89 -19.35
C SER A 113 10.38 -8.96 -19.38
N ARG A 114 9.75 -9.94 -18.70
CA ARG A 114 8.28 -10.02 -18.60
C ARG A 114 7.70 -8.91 -17.71
N LEU A 115 8.52 -8.32 -16.84
CA LEU A 115 8.13 -7.30 -15.88
C LEU A 115 8.57 -5.88 -16.29
N GLU A 116 9.26 -5.73 -17.43
CA GLU A 116 9.81 -4.45 -17.90
C GLU A 116 8.74 -3.35 -18.03
N THR A 117 7.59 -3.69 -18.62
CA THR A 117 6.45 -2.76 -18.75
C THR A 117 5.96 -2.32 -17.37
N TRP A 118 5.81 -3.26 -16.43
CA TRP A 118 5.34 -2.95 -15.08
C TRP A 118 6.31 -2.03 -14.34
N PHE A 119 7.63 -2.26 -14.44
CA PHE A 119 8.63 -1.37 -13.83
C PHE A 119 8.62 0.02 -14.47
N THR A 120 8.42 0.11 -15.78
CA THR A 120 8.30 1.41 -16.47
C THR A 120 7.05 2.16 -15.98
N GLU A 121 5.92 1.47 -15.86
CA GLU A 121 4.68 2.03 -15.33
C GLU A 121 4.84 2.48 -13.87
N LEU A 122 5.52 1.69 -13.04
CA LEU A 122 5.84 2.05 -11.66
C LEU A 122 6.70 3.32 -11.59
N ALA A 123 7.75 3.41 -12.39
CA ALA A 123 8.63 4.58 -12.41
C ALA A 123 7.89 5.85 -12.87
N CYS A 124 7.04 5.74 -13.90
CA CYS A 124 6.18 6.85 -14.33
C CYS A 124 5.16 7.24 -13.25
N TRP A 125 4.57 6.26 -12.57
CA TRP A 125 3.65 6.50 -11.48
C TRP A 125 4.34 7.17 -10.28
N ASP A 126 5.52 6.70 -9.87
CA ASP A 126 6.32 7.28 -8.79
C ASP A 126 6.71 8.73 -9.11
N PHE A 127 7.02 9.04 -10.37
CA PHE A 127 7.26 10.40 -10.84
C PHE A 127 6.04 11.30 -10.64
N ILE A 128 4.85 10.84 -11.07
CA ILE A 128 3.60 11.61 -10.94
C ILE A 128 3.18 11.76 -9.47
N ALA A 129 3.34 10.69 -8.69
CA ALA A 129 3.02 10.67 -7.27
C ALA A 129 4.07 11.40 -6.42
N ASN A 130 5.21 11.81 -6.99
CA ASN A 130 6.38 12.31 -6.26
C ASN A 130 6.71 11.40 -5.06
N ASN A 131 6.87 10.09 -5.32
CA ASN A 131 7.25 9.14 -4.30
C ASN A 131 8.69 9.38 -3.86
N THR A 132 8.92 9.57 -2.56
CA THR A 132 10.23 9.93 -2.02
C THR A 132 10.98 8.76 -1.39
N ASP A 133 10.35 7.58 -1.28
CA ASP A 133 10.91 6.45 -0.54
C ASP A 133 10.69 5.08 -1.18
N ARG A 134 10.59 5.00 -2.52
CA ARG A 134 10.59 3.69 -3.19
C ARG A 134 11.89 2.93 -2.89
N LYS A 135 11.76 1.79 -2.22
CA LYS A 135 12.84 0.82 -1.93
C LYS A 135 12.58 -0.49 -2.64
N SER A 136 13.61 -1.33 -2.77
CA SER A 136 13.50 -2.62 -3.46
C SER A 136 12.42 -3.53 -2.85
N GLY A 137 12.32 -3.56 -1.51
CA GLY A 137 11.32 -4.33 -0.78
C GLY A 137 9.90 -3.76 -0.83
N HIS A 138 9.69 -2.62 -1.48
CA HIS A 138 8.34 -2.08 -1.72
C HIS A 138 7.72 -2.63 -3.01
N VAL A 139 8.48 -3.42 -3.77
CA VAL A 139 7.99 -4.22 -4.89
C VAL A 139 7.79 -5.63 -4.38
N LEU A 140 6.54 -6.07 -4.31
CA LEU A 140 6.16 -7.43 -3.98
C LEU A 140 5.85 -8.21 -5.25
N PHE A 141 6.18 -9.51 -5.29
CA PHE A 141 5.79 -10.41 -6.37
C PHE A 141 5.00 -11.59 -5.82
N ASP A 142 3.77 -11.78 -6.30
CA ASP A 142 2.86 -12.83 -5.84
C ASP A 142 3.02 -14.19 -6.56
N GLY A 143 4.08 -14.32 -7.37
CA GLY A 143 4.29 -15.47 -8.25
C GLY A 143 3.72 -15.29 -9.67
N THR A 144 2.86 -14.28 -9.87
CA THR A 144 2.24 -13.98 -11.17
C THR A 144 2.49 -12.54 -11.61
N ARG A 145 2.32 -11.56 -10.70
CA ARG A 145 2.50 -10.14 -10.99
C ARG A 145 3.15 -9.38 -9.83
N CYS A 146 3.59 -8.17 -10.14
CA CYS A 146 4.15 -7.26 -9.15
C CYS A 146 3.08 -6.33 -8.54
N TRP A 147 3.37 -5.88 -7.33
CA TRP A 147 2.59 -4.91 -6.56
C TRP A 147 3.51 -3.90 -5.87
N ALA A 148 3.07 -2.65 -5.79
CA ALA A 148 3.81 -1.56 -5.14
C ALA A 148 3.14 -1.18 -3.81
N ILE A 149 3.87 -1.34 -2.71
CA ILE A 149 3.40 -1.02 -1.36
C ILE A 149 4.14 0.20 -0.77
N ASP A 150 3.73 0.60 0.44
CA ASP A 150 4.36 1.66 1.25
C ASP A 150 4.44 3.01 0.51
N GLN A 151 3.27 3.61 0.31
CA GLN A 151 3.07 4.85 -0.44
C GLN A 151 2.88 6.07 0.47
N GLY A 152 3.05 5.91 1.79
CA GLY A 152 2.87 6.96 2.79
C GLY A 152 3.75 8.20 2.58
N LEU A 153 4.83 8.10 1.80
CA LEU A 153 5.75 9.19 1.47
C LEU A 153 5.64 9.67 0.00
N CYS A 154 4.46 9.53 -0.60
CA CYS A 154 4.07 10.17 -1.86
C CYS A 154 3.45 11.55 -1.61
N PHE A 155 3.35 12.36 -2.66
CA PHE A 155 2.68 13.67 -2.73
C PHE A 155 3.30 14.75 -1.83
N GLY A 156 4.63 14.72 -1.67
CA GLY A 156 5.37 15.77 -0.96
C GLY A 156 5.34 17.10 -1.74
N GLU A 157 5.48 18.23 -1.03
CA GLU A 157 5.55 19.56 -1.65
C GLU A 157 6.86 19.79 -2.41
N GLU A 158 7.97 19.26 -1.88
CA GLU A 158 9.28 19.32 -2.51
C GLU A 158 9.47 18.13 -3.45
N ASP A 159 10.05 18.38 -4.63
CA ASP A 159 10.44 17.32 -5.57
C ASP A 159 11.58 16.49 -4.97
N LYS A 160 11.25 15.29 -4.49
CA LYS A 160 12.16 14.38 -3.77
C LYS A 160 12.10 12.97 -4.32
N LEU A 161 11.86 12.84 -5.62
CA LEU A 161 11.65 11.57 -6.29
C LEU A 161 12.74 10.54 -5.97
N ARG A 162 12.28 9.37 -5.54
CA ARG A 162 13.06 8.14 -5.44
C ARG A 162 12.24 7.02 -6.06
N THR A 163 12.81 6.33 -7.04
CA THR A 163 12.20 5.18 -7.70
C THR A 163 13.24 4.06 -7.90
N VAL A 164 12.79 2.87 -8.33
CA VAL A 164 13.63 1.70 -8.62
C VAL A 164 13.48 1.30 -10.08
#